data_AF-A0A359F4X7-F1
#
_entry.id   AF-A0A359F4X7-F1
#
_cell.length_a   1.000
_cell.length_b   1.000
_cell.length_c   1.000
_cell.angle_alpha   90.00
_cell.angle_beta   90.00
_cell.angle_gamma   90.00
#
_symmetry.space_group_name_H-M   'P 1'
#
loop_
_entity.id
_entity.type
_entity.pdbx_description
1 polymer ?
#
loop_
_entity_poly.entity_id
_entity_poly.type
_entity_poly.pdbx_seq_one_letter_code
_entity_poly.pdbx_strand_id
1 'polypeptide(L)' 'MGTRHITVVERRARLAGRHRLDPSARSDDIAAIADSVVALHSSDPVSVFLSAMARMRHPSIAAVEAALYE' A
#
# COMPACT_ATOMS: atom_id res chain seq x y z
N MET A 1 -29.14 -18.41 4.01
CA MET A 1 -27.67 -18.48 3.97
C MET A 1 -27.15 -17.64 5.12
N GLY A 2 -26.39 -18.22 6.05
CA GLY A 2 -25.90 -17.47 7.22
C GLY A 2 -24.83 -16.44 6.83
N THR A 3 -24.84 -15.27 7.45
CA THR A 3 -23.81 -14.25 7.25
C THR A 3 -22.48 -14.75 7.81
N ARG A 4 -21.42 -14.78 6.99
CA ARG A 4 -20.08 -15.15 7.46
C ARG A 4 -19.60 -14.10 8.47
N HIS A 5 -19.33 -14.53 9.71
CA HIS A 5 -18.64 -13.68 10.68
C HIS A 5 -17.15 -13.58 10.34
N ILE A 6 -16.59 -12.37 10.34
CA ILE A 6 -15.17 -12.10 10.11
C ILE A 6 -14.58 -11.52 11.39
N THR A 7 -13.65 -12.25 11.98
CA THR A 7 -12.94 -11.80 13.19
C THR A 7 -12.03 -10.61 12.89
N VAL A 8 -11.61 -9.88 13.93
CA VAL A 8 -10.64 -8.79 13.79
C VAL A 8 -9.32 -9.28 13.19
N VAL A 9 -8.87 -10.48 13.56
CA VAL A 9 -7.63 -11.09 13.05
C VAL A 9 -7.77 -11.38 11.55
N GLU A 10 -8.85 -12.03 11.12
CA GLU A 10 -9.10 -12.28 9.69
C GLU A 10 -9.22 -10.98 8.89
N ARG A 11 -9.89 -9.95 9.44
CA ARG A 11 -10.00 -8.65 8.79
C ARG A 11 -8.62 -8.02 8.61
N ARG A 12 -7.78 -8.02 9.65
CA ARG A 12 -6.42 -7.47 9.59
C ARG A 12 -5.54 -8.21 8.59
N ALA A 13 -5.58 -9.54 8.57
CA ALA A 13 -4.83 -10.34 7.59
C ALA A 13 -5.23 -10.00 6.14
N ARG A 14 -6.55 -9.88 5.89
CA ARG A 14 -7.06 -9.46 4.57
C ARG A 14 -6.61 -8.06 4.19
N LEU A 15 -6.65 -7.11 5.13
CA LEU A 15 -6.20 -5.73 4.89
C LEU A 15 -4.69 -5.67 4.67
N ALA A 16 -3.89 -6.43 5.42
CA ALA A 16 -2.43 -6.46 5.24
C ALA A 16 -2.04 -6.90 3.83
N GLY A 17 -2.67 -7.97 3.31
CA GLY A 17 -2.47 -8.39 1.93
C GLY A 17 -2.99 -7.37 0.90
N ARG A 18 -4.24 -6.91 1.06
CA ARG A 18 -4.85 -5.95 0.12
C ARG A 18 -4.15 -4.60 0.06
N HIS A 19 -3.64 -4.12 1.20
CA HIS A 19 -2.92 -2.85 1.28
C HIS A 19 -1.41 -3.01 1.05
N ARG A 20 -0.95 -4.20 0.63
CA ARG A 20 0.45 -4.50 0.32
C ARG A 20 1.43 -4.29 1.50
N LEU A 21 0.95 -4.49 2.72
CA LEU A 21 1.77 -4.44 3.93
C LEU A 21 2.41 -5.82 4.24
N ASP A 22 1.83 -6.90 3.74
CA ASP A 22 2.45 -8.22 3.77
C ASP A 22 3.62 -8.29 2.75
N PRO A 23 4.81 -8.79 3.12
CA PRO A 23 5.96 -8.87 2.23
C PRO A 23 5.68 -9.59 0.90
N SER A 24 4.82 -10.61 0.89
CA SER A 24 4.46 -11.36 -0.32
C SER A 24 3.59 -10.57 -1.29
N ALA A 25 2.92 -9.50 -0.82
CA ALA A 25 2.00 -8.67 -1.59
C ALA A 25 2.61 -7.34 -2.06
N ARG A 26 3.84 -7.01 -1.61
CA ARG A 26 4.56 -5.79 -2.01
C ARG A 26 4.77 -5.73 -3.52
N SER A 27 4.82 -4.53 -4.08
CA SER A 27 5.04 -4.28 -5.52
C SER A 27 5.86 -3.02 -5.73
N ASP A 28 6.68 -2.93 -6.77
CA ASP A 28 7.41 -1.70 -7.11
C ASP A 28 6.63 -0.81 -8.09
N ASP A 29 5.47 -1.28 -8.56
CA ASP A 29 4.52 -0.49 -9.32
C ASP A 29 3.73 0.43 -8.37
N ILE A 30 4.05 1.72 -8.41
CA ILE A 30 3.49 2.75 -7.54
C ILE A 30 2.01 3.03 -7.84
N ALA A 31 1.60 2.96 -9.10
CA ALA A 31 0.18 3.10 -9.47
C ALA A 31 -0.64 1.95 -8.88
N ALA A 32 -0.14 0.71 -9.02
CA ALA A 32 -0.78 -0.45 -8.40
C ALA A 32 -0.76 -0.41 -6.86
N ILE A 33 0.22 0.26 -6.24
CA ILE A 33 0.22 0.53 -4.79
C ILE A 33 -0.90 1.51 -4.43
N ALA A 34 -1.03 2.63 -5.15
CA ALA A 34 -2.07 3.63 -4.90
C ALA A 34 -3.47 3.03 -5.07
N ASP A 35 -3.70 2.27 -6.14
CA ASP A 35 -4.97 1.56 -6.40
C ASP A 35 -5.36 0.60 -5.27
N SER A 36 -4.37 0.02 -4.59
CA SER A 36 -4.59 -0.93 -3.50
C SER A 36 -5.13 -0.27 -2.22
N VAL A 37 -5.02 1.05 -2.11
CA VAL A 37 -5.49 1.85 -0.97
C VAL A 37 -6.33 3.05 -1.39
N VAL A 38 -6.85 3.05 -2.63
CA VAL A 38 -7.58 4.15 -3.28
C VAL A 38 -6.72 5.38 -3.59
N ALA A 39 -5.95 5.87 -2.62
CA ALA A 39 -5.00 6.97 -2.79
C ALA A 39 -3.93 6.94 -1.69
N LEU A 40 -2.77 7.52 -1.98
CA LEU A 40 -1.75 7.82 -0.97
C LEU A 40 -1.94 9.26 -0.49
N HIS A 41 -2.46 9.42 0.73
CA HIS A 41 -2.62 10.75 1.32
C HIS A 41 -1.27 11.34 1.69
N SER A 42 -1.07 12.62 1.38
CA SER A 42 0.12 13.39 1.72
C SER A 42 -0.26 14.53 2.66
N SER A 43 -0.25 14.28 3.97
CA SER A 43 -0.46 15.35 4.96
C SER A 43 0.72 16.34 4.97
N ASP A 44 1.91 15.81 4.71
CA ASP A 44 3.14 16.55 4.45
C ASP A 44 3.86 15.94 3.22
N PRO A 45 4.84 16.62 2.60
CA PRO A 45 5.51 16.13 1.40
C PRO A 45 6.25 14.79 1.57
N VAL A 46 6.63 14.41 2.79
CA VAL A 46 7.39 13.19 3.08
C VAL A 46 6.46 11.99 3.24
N SER A 47 5.25 12.21 3.76
CA SER A 47 4.30 11.13 4.09
C SER A 47 3.92 10.25 2.89
N VAL A 48 3.82 10.79 1.67
CA VAL A 48 3.56 9.99 0.46
C VAL A 48 4.71 9.04 0.14
N PHE A 49 5.97 9.48 0.30
CA PHE A 49 7.16 8.65 0.09
C PHE A 49 7.21 7.50 1.09
N LEU A 50 7.01 7.79 2.37
CA LEU A 50 6.99 6.75 3.40
C LEU A 50 5.85 5.74 3.17
N SER A 51 4.67 6.24 2.80
CA SER A 51 3.50 5.39 2.52
C SER A 51 3.72 4.49 1.30
N ALA A 52 4.30 5.01 0.21
CA ALA A 52 4.67 4.23 -0.97
C ALA A 52 5.75 3.19 -0.62
N MET A 53 6.87 3.65 -0.05
CA MET A 53 8.02 2.80 0.27
C MET A 53 7.70 1.66 1.24
N ALA A 54 6.78 1.85 2.19
CA ALA A 54 6.34 0.78 3.08
C ALA A 54 5.68 -0.42 2.34
N ARG A 55 5.22 -0.19 1.11
CA ARG A 55 4.50 -1.14 0.24
C ARG A 55 5.31 -1.62 -0.97
N MET A 56 6.52 -1.08 -1.14
CA MET A 56 7.45 -1.45 -2.21
C MET A 56 8.25 -2.71 -1.87
N ARG A 57 8.59 -3.52 -2.88
CA ARG A 57 9.56 -4.63 -2.71
C ARG A 57 10.96 -4.06 -2.53
N HIS A 58 11.29 -3.02 -3.29
CA HIS A 58 12.57 -2.32 -3.26
C HIS A 58 12.31 -0.81 -3.03
N PRO A 59 12.21 -0.37 -1.77
CA PRO A 59 11.99 1.04 -1.44
C PRO A 59 13.00 1.97 -2.13
N SER A 60 12.52 2.99 -2.83
CA SER A 60 13.36 3.95 -3.55
C SER A 60 12.68 5.30 -3.63
N ILE A 61 13.36 6.35 -3.16
CA ILE A 61 12.89 7.74 -3.27
C ILE A 61 12.79 8.13 -4.75
N ALA A 62 13.84 7.87 -5.54
CA ALA A 62 13.90 8.24 -6.95
C ALA A 62 12.77 7.61 -7.78
N ALA A 63 12.39 6.36 -7.47
CA ALA A 63 11.26 5.72 -8.15
C ALA A 63 9.93 6.41 -7.83
N VAL A 64 9.75 6.87 -6.59
CA VAL A 64 8.55 7.61 -6.17
C VAL A 64 8.54 9.02 -6.76
N GLU A 65 9.68 9.71 -6.80
CA GLU A 65 9.80 11.01 -7.47
C GLU A 65 9.44 10.91 -8.95
N ALA A 66 9.99 9.93 -9.66
CA ALA A 66 9.67 9.70 -11.07
C ALA A 66 8.18 9.47 -11.29
N ALA A 67 7.51 8.65 -10.45
CA ALA A 67 6.08 8.41 -10.60
C ALA A 67 5.18 9.61 -10.26
N LEU A 68 5.68 10.58 -9.49
CA LEU A 68 4.92 11.77 -9.09
C LEU A 68 5.12 12.96 -10.02
N TYR A 69 6.29 13.07 -10.65
CA TYR A 69 6.73 14.30 -11.30
C TYR A 69 7.14 14.16 -12.77
N GLU A 70 7.35 12.94 -13.27
CA GLU A 70 7.61 12.65 -14.69
C GLU A 70 6.35 12.12 -15.38
#